data_AF-A0A9E2IIK8-F1
#
_entry.id   AF-A0A9E2IIK8-F1
#
_cell.length_a   1.000
_cell.length_b   1.000
_cell.length_c   1.000
_cell.angle_alpha   90.00
_cell.angle_beta   90.00
_cell.angle_gamma   90.00
#
_symmetry.space_group_name_H-M   'P 1'
#
loop_
_entity.id
_entity.type
_entity.pdbx_description
1 polymer ?
#
loop_
_entity_poly.entity_id
_entity_poly.type
_entity_poly.pdbx_seq_one_letter_code
_entity_poly.pdbx_strand_id
1 'polypeptide(L)'
;MNKKTIILSIFYALGQITQGLLLHPYQTMQSLVRDKVFVWMSFLPVMILGAGIIFGLPLAEMFKDILTLPVFLIDWFIFFCLYWQCLLFYLLVRFFIGFRS
;
A
#
# COMPACT_ATOMS: atom_id res chain seq x y z
N MET A 1 -13.36 10.41 -21.02
CA MET A 1 -12.03 10.38 -20.39
C MET A 1 -11.39 9.04 -20.70
N ASN A 2 -10.22 9.01 -21.36
CA ASN A 2 -9.62 7.77 -21.85
C ASN A 2 -9.12 6.91 -20.67
N LYS A 3 -9.45 5.61 -20.66
CA LYS A 3 -9.02 4.65 -19.61
C LYS A 3 -7.51 4.69 -19.36
N LYS A 4 -6.72 4.88 -20.42
CA LYS A 4 -5.26 5.02 -20.37
C LYS A 4 -4.81 6.23 -19.54
N THR A 5 -5.47 7.38 -19.70
CA THR A 5 -5.14 8.61 -18.97
C THR A 5 -5.43 8.47 -17.48
N ILE A 6 -6.53 7.78 -17.12
CA ILE A 6 -6.90 7.52 -15.73
C ILE A 6 -5.85 6.63 -15.05
N ILE A 7 -5.44 5.55 -15.72
CA ILE A 7 -4.42 4.64 -15.20
C ILE A 7 -3.10 5.40 -14.99
N LEU A 8 -2.68 6.22 -15.96
CA LEU A 8 -1.45 7.00 -15.87
C LEU A 8 -1.49 8.01 -14.71
N SER A 9 -2.63 8.69 -14.50
CA SER A 9 -2.79 9.61 -13.36
C SER A 9 -2.76 8.90 -12.01
N ILE A 10 -3.27 7.66 -11.93
CA ILE A 10 -3.22 6.86 -10.70
C ILE A 10 -1.78 6.46 -10.39
N PHE A 11 -1.04 5.93 -11.39
CA PHE A 11 0.37 5.58 -11.21
C PHE A 11 1.23 6.79 -10.87
N TYR A 12 0.98 7.94 -11.51
CA TYR A 12 1.69 9.18 -11.21
C TYR A 12 1.44 9.65 -9.78
N ALA A 13 0.18 9.64 -9.33
CA ALA A 13 -0.18 10.00 -7.95
C ALA A 13 0.45 9.03 -6.93
N LEU A 14 0.43 7.72 -7.19
CA LEU A 14 1.08 6.72 -6.34
C LEU A 14 2.60 6.94 -6.26
N GLY A 15 3.24 7.21 -7.38
CA GLY A 15 4.67 7.53 -7.43
C GLY A 15 5.00 8.78 -6.63
N GLN A 16 4.23 9.86 -6.80
CA GLN A 16 4.40 11.12 -6.09
C GLN A 16 4.21 10.96 -4.57
N ILE A 17 3.21 10.17 -4.14
CA ILE A 17 2.98 9.90 -2.72
C ILE A 17 4.13 9.07 -2.13
N THR A 18 4.58 8.04 -2.85
CA THR A 18 5.69 7.18 -2.41
C THR A 18 6.99 7.98 -2.29
N GLN A 19 7.28 8.83 -3.28
CA GLN A 19 8.44 9.71 -3.27
C GLN A 19 8.34 10.77 -2.17
N GLY A 20 7.15 11.34 -1.95
CA GLY A 20 6.91 12.30 -0.87
C GLY A 20 7.10 11.68 0.52
N LEU A 21 6.63 10.45 0.73
CA LEU A 21 6.86 9.70 1.97
C LEU A 21 8.35 9.40 2.21
N LEU A 22 9.14 9.19 1.16
CA LEU A 22 10.58 8.96 1.26
C LEU A 22 11.36 10.25 1.55
N LEU A 23 11.03 11.36 0.88
CA LEU A 23 11.80 12.60 0.98
C LEU A 23 11.33 13.50 2.14
N HIS A 24 10.01 13.65 2.32
CA HIS A 24 9.39 14.55 3.30
C HIS A 24 8.20 13.88 4.00
N PRO A 25 8.45 12.83 4.79
CA PRO A 25 7.41 11.97 5.36
C PRO A 25 6.33 12.72 6.13
N TYR A 26 6.70 13.74 6.91
CA TYR A 26 5.74 14.52 7.71
C TYR A 26 4.84 15.40 6.85
N GLN A 27 5.40 16.14 5.90
CA GLN A 27 4.62 17.06 5.07
C GLN A 27 3.66 16.28 4.17
N THR A 28 4.14 15.18 3.57
CA THR A 28 3.32 14.30 2.74
C THR A 28 2.23 13.64 3.57
N MET A 29 2.53 13.15 4.79
CA MET A 29 1.50 12.62 5.67
C MET A 29 0.49 13.65 6.13
N GLN A 30 0.93 14.87 6.44
CA GLN A 30 0.02 15.94 6.86
C GLN A 30 -0.97 16.29 5.73
N SER A 31 -0.52 16.32 4.47
CA SER A 31 -1.39 16.47 3.30
C SER A 31 -2.36 15.29 3.17
N LEU A 32 -1.86 14.05 3.25
CA LEU A 32 -2.67 12.84 3.12
C LEU A 32 -3.76 12.72 4.19
N VAL A 33 -3.45 13.13 5.43
CA VAL A 33 -4.40 13.14 6.54
C VAL A 33 -5.44 14.26 6.35
N ARG A 34 -5.00 15.46 5.95
CA ARG A 34 -5.89 16.60 5.67
C ARG A 34 -6.92 16.25 4.60
N ASP A 35 -6.47 15.58 3.53
CA ASP A 35 -7.33 15.23 2.40
C ASP A 35 -8.12 13.92 2.60
N LYS A 36 -8.05 13.31 3.81
CA LYS A 36 -8.66 12.00 4.16
C LYS A 36 -8.26 10.83 3.24
N VAL A 37 -7.31 11.03 2.33
CA VAL A 37 -6.73 10.02 1.44
C VAL A 37 -5.96 8.98 2.24
N PHE A 38 -5.41 9.38 3.40
CA PHE A 38 -4.67 8.49 4.28
C PHE A 38 -5.49 7.27 4.75
N VAL A 39 -6.78 7.46 5.04
CA VAL A 39 -7.67 6.36 5.45
C VAL A 39 -7.83 5.36 4.30
N TRP A 40 -7.99 5.84 3.07
CA TRP A 40 -8.05 4.95 1.90
C TRP A 40 -6.74 4.22 1.63
N MET A 41 -5.60 4.91 1.80
CA MET A 41 -4.28 4.31 1.62
C MET A 41 -3.94 3.28 2.70
N SER A 42 -4.46 3.40 3.92
CA SER A 42 -4.25 2.40 4.97
C SER A 42 -5.00 1.09 4.71
N PHE A 43 -6.12 1.13 3.97
CA PHE A 43 -6.81 -0.08 3.52
C PHE A 43 -6.13 -0.77 2.33
N LEU A 44 -5.27 -0.07 1.59
CA LEU A 44 -4.66 -0.57 0.35
C LEU A 44 -3.83 -1.85 0.57
N PRO A 45 -2.95 -1.96 1.59
CA PRO A 45 -2.19 -3.18 1.83
C PRO A 45 -3.06 -4.33 2.35
N VAL A 46 -4.14 -4.05 3.09
CA VAL A 46 -5.13 -5.07 3.49
C VAL A 46 -5.86 -5.62 2.27
N MET A 47 -6.27 -4.73 1.35
CA MET A 47 -6.93 -5.12 0.10
C MET A 47 -5.99 -5.94 -0.81
N ILE A 48 -4.72 -5.55 -0.90
CA ILE A 48 -3.70 -6.30 -1.65
C ILE A 48 -3.45 -7.67 -1.01
N LEU A 49 -3.30 -7.76 0.31
CA LEU A 49 -3.16 -9.04 1.01
C LEU A 49 -4.40 -9.92 0.82
N GLY A 50 -5.60 -9.36 0.99
CA GLY A 50 -6.85 -10.07 0.80
C GLY A 50 -7.01 -10.58 -0.64
N ALA A 51 -6.71 -9.74 -1.63
CA ALA A 51 -6.70 -10.16 -3.04
C ALA A 51 -5.62 -11.21 -3.32
N GLY A 52 -4.43 -11.07 -2.73
CA GLY A 52 -3.35 -12.05 -2.84
C GLY A 52 -3.71 -13.40 -2.24
N ILE A 53 -4.46 -13.44 -1.15
CA ILE A 53 -4.96 -14.69 -0.56
C ILE A 53 -6.09 -15.27 -1.43
N ILE A 54 -7.09 -14.47 -1.79
CA ILE A 54 -8.27 -14.94 -2.54
C ILE A 54 -7.92 -15.40 -3.96
N PHE A 55 -7.09 -14.64 -4.67
CA PHE A 55 -6.72 -14.94 -6.05
C PHE A 55 -5.40 -15.70 -6.14
N GLY A 56 -4.44 -15.43 -5.25
CA GLY A 56 -3.10 -16.02 -5.31
C GLY A 56 -3.01 -17.45 -4.79
N LEU A 57 -3.82 -17.88 -3.81
CA LEU A 57 -3.89 -19.29 -3.41
C LEU A 57 -4.37 -20.20 -4.55
N PRO A 58 -5.52 -19.94 -5.21
CA PRO A 58 -5.96 -20.78 -6.32
C PRO A 58 -5.06 -20.68 -7.54
N LEU A 59 -4.46 -19.51 -7.83
CA LEU A 59 -3.46 -19.40 -8.91
C LEU A 59 -2.19 -20.18 -8.60
N ALA A 60 -1.71 -20.16 -7.35
CA ALA A 60 -0.52 -20.89 -6.94
C ALA A 60 -0.74 -22.41 -6.99
N GLU A 61 -1.96 -22.88 -6.69
CA GLU A 61 -2.31 -24.29 -6.87
C GLU A 61 -2.45 -24.68 -8.35
N MET A 62 -3.00 -23.81 -9.20
CA MET A 62 -3.12 -24.06 -10.64
C MET A 62 -1.80 -24.02 -11.40
N PHE A 63 -0.84 -23.22 -10.94
CA PHE A 63 0.47 -23.04 -11.57
C PHE A 63 1.62 -23.66 -10.76
N LYS A 64 1.32 -24.59 -9.84
CA LYS A 64 2.30 -25.21 -8.94
C LYS A 64 3.50 -25.84 -9.67
N ASP A 65 3.29 -26.30 -10.90
CA ASP A 65 4.32 -26.91 -11.75
C ASP A 65 5.08 -25.92 -12.66
N ILE A 66 4.57 -24.70 -12.85
CA ILE A 66 5.10 -23.70 -13.80
C ILE A 66 5.70 -22.49 -13.07
N LEU A 67 5.13 -22.14 -11.91
CA LEU A 67 5.42 -20.92 -11.18
C LEU A 67 6.04 -21.30 -9.85
N THR A 68 7.32 -21.69 -9.88
CA THR A 68 8.19 -21.65 -8.70
C THR A 68 8.49 -20.19 -8.35
N LEU A 69 7.44 -19.46 -7.96
CA LEU A 69 7.61 -18.20 -7.25
C LEU A 69 8.42 -18.55 -6.00
N PRO A 70 9.66 -18.05 -5.85
CA PRO A 70 10.48 -18.44 -4.73
C PRO A 70 9.73 -18.01 -3.47
N VAL A 71 9.54 -18.93 -2.55
CA VAL A 71 8.83 -18.70 -1.27
C VAL A 71 9.30 -17.42 -0.58
N PHE A 72 10.59 -17.10 -0.76
CA PHE A 72 11.22 -15.83 -0.37
C PHE A 72 10.50 -14.56 -0.88
N LEU A 73 10.04 -14.51 -2.13
CA LEU A 73 9.34 -13.35 -2.69
C LEU A 73 7.98 -13.14 -2.03
N ILE A 74 7.29 -14.23 -1.70
CA ILE A 74 6.00 -14.19 -1.01
C ILE A 74 6.21 -13.73 0.44
N ASP A 75 7.17 -14.32 1.14
CA ASP A 75 7.50 -13.93 2.52
C ASP A 75 7.97 -12.48 2.60
N TRP A 76 8.79 -12.04 1.64
CA TRP A 76 9.24 -10.65 1.54
C TRP A 76 8.08 -9.69 1.30
N PHE A 77 7.13 -10.06 0.43
CA PHE A 77 5.95 -9.24 0.16
C PHE A 77 5.02 -9.14 1.38
N ILE A 78 4.79 -10.26 2.09
CA ILE A 78 4.02 -10.28 3.34
C ILE A 78 4.71 -9.41 4.39
N PHE A 79 6.03 -9.55 4.56
CA PHE A 79 6.81 -8.73 5.49
C PHE A 79 6.73 -7.24 5.14
N PHE A 80 6.86 -6.90 3.85
CA PHE A 80 6.74 -5.53 3.37
C PHE A 80 5.35 -4.95 3.67
N CYS A 81 4.28 -5.70 3.41
CA CYS A 81 2.91 -5.28 3.73
C CYS A 81 2.71 -5.08 5.24
N LEU A 82 3.19 -6.00 6.08
CA LEU A 82 3.08 -5.88 7.54
C LEU A 82 3.86 -4.68 8.07
N TYR A 83 5.10 -4.50 7.61
CA TYR A 83 5.92 -3.36 7.98
C TYR A 83 5.25 -2.03 7.59
N TRP A 84 4.71 -1.97 6.37
CA TRP A 84 3.97 -0.81 5.89
C TRP A 84 2.73 -0.53 6.76
N GLN A 85 2.01 -1.59 7.19
CA GLN A 85 0.86 -1.46 8.09
C GLN A 85 1.24 -0.94 9.47
N CYS A 86 2.34 -1.41 10.05
CA CYS A 86 2.86 -0.90 11.30
C CYS A 86 3.27 0.58 11.18
N LEU A 87 3.93 0.96 10.08
CA LEU A 87 4.35 2.33 9.83
C LEU A 87 3.15 3.27 9.66
N LEU A 88 2.15 2.87 8.87
CA LEU A 88 0.91 3.63 8.72
C LEU A 88 0.14 3.72 10.04
N PHE A 89 0.05 2.63 10.81
CA PHE A 89 -0.60 2.64 12.12
C PHE A 89 0.10 3.59 13.11
N TYR A 90 1.44 3.54 13.18
CA TYR A 90 2.24 4.46 13.98
C TYR A 90 1.96 5.91 13.60
N LEU A 91 1.96 6.22 12.30
CA LEU A 91 1.69 7.57 11.83
C LEU A 91 0.23 7.98 12.13
N LEU A 92 -0.74 7.08 11.97
CA LEU A 92 -2.15 7.33 12.30
C LEU A 92 -2.30 7.74 13.77
N VAL A 93 -1.77 6.93 14.68
CA VAL A 93 -1.81 7.20 16.14
C VAL A 93 -1.15 8.54 16.44
N ARG A 94 0.03 8.78 15.85
CA ARG A 94 0.78 10.01 16.07
C ARG A 94 0.05 11.27 15.59
N PHE A 95 -0.55 11.23 14.41
CA PHE A 95 -1.32 12.36 13.89
C PHE A 95 -2.66 12.52 14.61
N PHE A 96 -3.30 11.44 15.05
CA PHE A 96 -4.50 11.53 15.88
C PHE A 96 -4.23 12.23 17.21
N ILE A 97 -3.07 11.98 17.82
CA ILE A 97 -2.61 12.69 19.03
C ILE A 97 -2.24 14.13 18.70
N GLY A 98 -1.49 14.37 17.62
CA GLY A 98 -0.98 15.70 17.25
C GLY A 98 -2.03 16.69 16.74
N PHE A 99 -3.13 16.22 16.13
CA PHE A 99 -4.23 17.08 15.64
C PHE A 99 -5.37 17.25 16.65
N ARG A 100 -5.32 16.59 17.81
CA ARG A 100 -6.30 16.74 18.90
C ARG A 100 -5.89 17.81 19.93
N SER A 101 -4.69 18.39 19.79
CA SER A 101 -4.25 19.59 20.51
C SER A 101 -4.42 20.83 19.64
#